data_AF-Q5FJZ3-F1
#
_entry.id   AF-Q5FJZ3-F1
#
_cell.length_a   1.000
_cell.length_b   1.000
_cell.length_c   1.000
_cell.angle_alpha   90.00
_cell.angle_beta   90.00
_cell.angle_gamma   90.00
#
_symmetry.space_group_name_H-M   'P 1'
#
loop_
_entity.id
_entity.type
_entity.pdbx_description
1 polymer ?
#
loop_
_entity_poly.entity_id
_entity_poly.type
_entity_poly.pdbx_seq_one_letter_code
_entity_poly.pdbx_strand_id
1 'polypeptide(L)'
;MKLLKKLTLILSLSAVMITLSSCSNIANWELSMRSKIGALPLTVSTYDSNGQKIDQIKAKSVDIHTDKKMSQKDDKGNEGSSVIDVDYGNNRMIHVGSTLIAYEGIKNYIDTYNKHTNINDQNHSIPLLNTMYQNFKNAWSGDSKVVMIRSQLGMPVAVFTGRNVSIHKSDMKNATQFVIDGHRLFVYRADYTIYPIASLKN
;
A
#
# COMPACT_ATOMS: atom_id res chain seq x y z
N MET A 1 -50.86 -27.75 20.85
CA MET A 1 -49.45 -28.26 20.77
C MET A 1 -48.72 -27.97 19.45
N LYS A 2 -49.32 -28.14 18.26
CA LYS A 2 -48.60 -27.94 16.97
C LYS A 2 -48.25 -26.47 16.66
N LEU A 3 -49.10 -25.51 17.03
CA LEU A 3 -48.83 -24.07 16.84
C LEU A 3 -47.69 -23.55 17.75
N LEU A 4 -47.70 -23.92 19.03
CA LEU A 4 -46.64 -23.57 19.98
C LEU A 4 -45.27 -24.08 19.52
N LYS A 5 -45.19 -25.31 18.99
CA LYS A 5 -43.96 -25.88 18.41
C LYS A 5 -43.47 -25.13 17.16
N LYS A 6 -44.39 -24.65 16.31
CA LYS A 6 -44.04 -23.83 15.14
C LYS A 6 -43.53 -22.44 15.55
N LEU A 7 -44.14 -21.84 16.57
CA LEU A 7 -43.74 -20.52 17.08
C LEU A 7 -42.34 -20.58 17.73
N THR A 8 -42.06 -21.62 18.52
CA THR A 8 -40.72 -21.84 19.10
C THR A 8 -39.66 -22.11 18.05
N LEU A 9 -40.00 -22.81 16.95
CA LEU A 9 -39.08 -23.07 15.86
C LEU A 9 -38.72 -21.77 15.11
N ILE A 10 -39.71 -20.93 14.81
CA ILE A 10 -39.50 -19.64 14.14
C ILE A 10 -38.65 -18.73 15.03
N LEU A 11 -38.94 -18.64 16.33
CA LEU A 11 -38.18 -17.81 17.26
C LEU A 11 -36.71 -18.26 17.39
N SER A 12 -36.47 -19.58 17.38
CA SER A 12 -35.11 -20.14 17.40
C SER A 12 -34.34 -19.84 16.11
N LEU A 13 -35.02 -19.87 14.95
CA LEU A 13 -34.42 -19.58 13.65
C LEU A 13 -34.11 -18.08 13.49
N SER A 14 -34.95 -17.21 14.04
CA SER A 14 -34.72 -15.76 14.13
C SER A 14 -33.52 -15.42 15.03
N ALA A 15 -33.37 -16.12 16.15
CA ALA A 15 -32.24 -15.91 17.07
C ALA A 15 -30.89 -16.31 16.42
N VAL A 16 -30.87 -17.38 15.61
CA VAL A 16 -29.69 -17.80 14.84
C VAL A 16 -29.32 -16.77 13.77
N MET A 17 -30.30 -16.16 13.10
CA MET A 17 -30.07 -15.10 12.09
C MET A 17 -29.41 -13.83 12.69
N ILE A 18 -29.74 -13.49 13.94
CA ILE A 18 -29.15 -12.32 14.63
C ILE A 18 -27.67 -12.57 14.97
N THR A 19 -27.28 -13.81 15.28
CA THR A 19 -25.87 -14.17 15.53
C THR A 19 -25.01 -14.28 14.27
N LEU A 20 -25.63 -14.38 13.08
CA LEU A 20 -24.92 -14.42 11.80
C LEU A 20 -24.67 -13.01 11.21
N SER A 21 -25.17 -11.96 11.87
CA SER A 21 -25.06 -10.57 11.39
C SER A 21 -23.95 -9.76 12.07
N SER A 22 -23.17 -10.34 12.98
CA SER A 22 -22.05 -9.66 13.65
C SER A 22 -20.71 -10.05 13.05
N CYS A 23 -20.43 -9.57 11.83
CA CYS A 23 -19.06 -9.42 11.35
C CYS A 23 -18.99 -8.32 10.28
N SER A 24 -19.56 -7.14 10.58
CA SER A 24 -19.24 -5.94 9.81
C SER A 24 -17.92 -5.37 10.33
N ASN A 25 -16.85 -5.65 9.58
CA ASN A 25 -15.58 -4.93 9.56
C ASN A 25 -15.70 -3.47 10.01
N ILE A 26 -15.15 -3.09 11.17
CA ILE A 26 -14.71 -1.70 11.42
C ILE A 26 -13.77 -1.57 12.63
N ALA A 27 -13.78 -2.50 13.60
CA ALA A 27 -12.86 -2.42 14.75
C ALA A 27 -11.55 -3.25 14.61
N ASN A 28 -11.47 -4.21 13.67
CA ASN A 28 -10.30 -5.10 13.55
C ASN A 28 -9.12 -4.48 12.77
N TRP A 29 -9.34 -3.41 12.01
CA TRP A 29 -8.27 -2.76 11.24
C TRP A 29 -7.30 -2.02 12.17
N GLU A 30 -7.83 -1.19 13.08
CA GLU A 30 -7.05 -0.37 14.02
C GLU A 30 -6.26 -1.21 15.04
N LEU A 31 -6.82 -2.34 15.48
CA LEU A 31 -6.13 -3.28 16.37
C LEU A 31 -5.09 -4.17 15.66
N SER A 32 -5.29 -4.50 14.37
CA SER A 32 -4.30 -5.26 13.60
C SER A 32 -3.05 -4.45 13.23
N MET A 33 -3.17 -3.11 13.16
CA MET A 33 -2.05 -2.18 12.97
C MET A 33 -1.10 -2.16 14.17
N ARG A 34 -1.60 -2.41 15.39
CA ARG A 34 -0.83 -2.53 16.64
C ARG A 34 -0.43 -3.97 17.02
N SER A 35 -0.77 -5.03 16.28
CA SER A 35 -0.54 -6.41 16.77
C SER A 35 0.50 -7.25 16.00
N LYS A 36 1.19 -6.71 14.99
CA LYS A 36 2.43 -7.29 14.43
C LYS A 36 3.66 -6.42 14.71
N ILE A 37 3.62 -5.72 15.85
CA ILE A 37 4.71 -4.91 16.41
C ILE A 37 5.95 -5.81 16.56
N GLY A 38 6.81 -5.83 15.53
CA GLY A 38 8.15 -6.45 15.57
C GLY A 38 8.59 -7.40 14.45
N ALA A 39 7.76 -7.78 13.45
CA ALA A 39 8.07 -8.99 12.66
C ALA A 39 8.80 -8.80 11.31
N LEU A 40 8.74 -7.64 10.64
CA LEU A 40 9.37 -7.46 9.32
C LEU A 40 10.06 -6.09 9.22
N PRO A 41 11.30 -6.01 8.71
CA PRO A 41 11.96 -4.74 8.50
C PRO A 41 11.17 -3.92 7.48
N LEU A 42 10.83 -2.69 7.87
CA LEU A 42 10.12 -1.73 7.06
C LEU A 42 11.13 -0.82 6.36
N THR A 43 10.94 -0.63 5.05
CA THR A 43 11.72 0.29 4.24
C THR A 43 10.88 1.50 3.92
N VAL A 44 11.37 2.69 4.24
CA VAL A 44 10.77 3.96 3.81
C VAL A 44 11.73 4.60 2.82
N SER A 45 11.23 5.10 1.71
CA SER A 45 12.00 5.78 0.68
C SER A 45 11.26 7.01 0.18
N THR A 46 12.00 8.09 -0.06
CA THR A 46 11.46 9.27 -0.74
C THR A 46 12.02 9.39 -2.15
N TYR A 47 11.24 10.03 -3.01
CA TYR A 47 11.57 10.21 -4.41
C TYR A 47 11.26 11.63 -4.85
N ASP A 48 12.13 12.18 -5.69
CA ASP A 48 11.87 13.45 -6.34
C ASP A 48 10.77 13.33 -7.42
N SER A 49 10.49 14.47 -8.06
CA SER A 49 9.51 14.53 -9.15
C SER A 49 9.89 13.68 -10.37
N ASN A 50 11.19 13.48 -10.62
CA ASN A 50 11.72 12.68 -11.74
C ASN A 50 11.79 11.18 -11.41
N GLY A 51 11.32 10.77 -10.23
CA GLY A 51 11.34 9.39 -9.78
C GLY A 51 12.71 8.90 -9.31
N GLN A 52 13.67 9.80 -9.10
CA GLN A 52 14.95 9.46 -8.48
C GLN A 52 14.75 9.26 -6.98
N LYS A 53 15.25 8.13 -6.46
CA LYS A 53 15.28 7.87 -5.03
C LYS A 53 16.26 8.84 -4.36
N ILE A 54 15.76 9.61 -3.39
CA ILE A 54 16.55 10.63 -2.67
C ILE A 54 17.11 10.07 -1.38
N ASP A 55 16.26 9.45 -0.55
CA ASP A 55 16.69 8.82 0.70
C ASP A 55 16.00 7.46 0.92
N GLN A 56 16.55 6.70 1.85
CA GLN A 56 15.97 5.45 2.31
C GLN A 56 16.37 5.16 3.75
N ILE A 57 15.38 4.86 4.58
CA ILE A 57 15.58 4.33 5.93
C ILE A 57 15.04 2.90 6.03
N LYS A 58 15.69 2.09 6.87
CA LYS A 58 15.22 0.75 7.23
C LYS A 58 15.07 0.68 8.74
N ALA A 59 13.89 0.32 9.21
CA ALA A 59 13.59 0.24 10.64
C ALA A 59 12.78 -1.03 10.96
N LYS A 60 12.83 -1.46 12.24
CA LYS A 60 12.04 -2.62 12.71
C LYS A 60 10.55 -2.28 12.83
N SER A 61 10.24 -1.03 13.11
CA SER A 61 8.89 -0.49 13.24
C SER A 61 8.88 0.95 12.76
N VAL A 62 7.81 1.33 12.08
CA VAL A 62 7.58 2.71 11.64
C VAL A 62 6.12 3.05 11.93
N ASP A 63 5.89 4.22 12.49
CA ASP A 63 4.57 4.84 12.59
C ASP A 63 4.55 6.07 11.67
N ILE A 64 3.52 6.19 10.83
CA ILE A 64 3.40 7.26 9.84
C ILE A 64 2.07 7.97 10.08
N HIS A 65 2.14 9.26 10.39
CA HIS A 65 0.96 10.06 10.70
C HIS A 65 1.11 11.51 10.22
N THR A 66 -0.02 12.20 10.10
CA THR A 66 -0.05 13.62 9.71
C THR A 66 0.30 14.50 10.91
N ASP A 67 1.26 15.40 10.76
CA ASP A 67 1.52 16.45 11.73
C ASP A 67 0.42 17.52 11.62
N LYS A 68 -0.59 17.40 12.47
CA LYS A 68 -1.73 18.32 12.52
C LYS A 68 -1.37 19.75 12.93
N LYS A 69 -0.23 19.97 13.60
CA LYS A 69 0.20 21.29 14.04
C LYS A 69 0.88 22.05 12.91
N MET A 70 1.70 21.35 12.13
CA MET A 70 2.44 21.93 11.00
C MET A 70 1.66 21.88 9.68
N SER A 71 0.60 21.05 9.59
CA SER A 71 -0.27 21.01 8.42
C SER A 71 -1.17 22.23 8.36
N GLN A 72 -1.03 23.03 7.30
CA GLN A 72 -1.86 24.22 7.10
C GLN A 72 -3.27 23.82 6.68
N LYS A 73 -4.27 24.51 7.22
CA LYS A 73 -5.65 24.42 6.76
C LYS A 73 -6.00 25.62 5.88
N ASP A 74 -6.75 25.39 4.82
CA ASP A 74 -7.34 26.46 4.01
C ASP A 74 -8.48 27.17 4.77
N ASP A 75 -9.00 28.25 4.18
CA ASP A 75 -10.10 29.06 4.76
C ASP A 75 -11.40 28.26 4.95
N LYS A 76 -11.49 27.05 4.40
CA LYS A 76 -12.63 26.12 4.54
C LYS A 76 -12.35 24.99 5.54
N GLY A 77 -11.20 25.01 6.21
CA GLY A 77 -10.78 24.02 7.20
C GLY A 77 -10.18 22.73 6.62
N ASN A 78 -9.95 22.64 5.31
CA ASN A 78 -9.31 21.48 4.66
C ASN A 78 -7.79 21.61 4.73
N GLU A 79 -7.07 20.50 4.89
CA GLU A 79 -5.60 20.53 4.84
C GLU A 79 -5.08 20.98 3.47
N GLY A 80 -4.47 22.16 3.40
CA GLY A 80 -3.87 22.76 2.21
C GLY A 80 -2.46 22.23 1.91
N SER A 81 -1.67 21.99 2.96
CA SER A 81 -0.35 21.36 2.87
C SER A 81 -0.18 20.37 4.03
N SER A 82 0.03 19.09 3.71
CA SER A 82 0.16 18.02 4.71
C SER A 82 1.64 17.74 4.99
N VAL A 83 2.03 17.93 6.25
CA VAL A 83 3.32 17.51 6.80
C VAL A 83 3.14 16.12 7.40
N ILE A 84 4.08 15.21 7.13
CA ILE A 84 4.03 13.84 7.62
C ILE A 84 5.19 13.60 8.57
N ASP A 85 4.86 13.04 9.73
CA ASP A 85 5.84 12.50 10.65
C ASP A 85 5.99 10.99 10.43
N VAL A 86 7.25 10.55 10.38
CA VAL A 86 7.65 9.15 10.27
C VAL A 86 8.48 8.83 11.51
N ASP A 87 7.87 8.15 12.47
CA ASP A 87 8.46 7.75 13.74
C ASP A 87 9.09 6.37 13.64
N TYR A 88 10.37 6.24 13.98
CA TYR A 88 11.09 4.97 13.94
C TYR A 88 12.11 4.86 15.08
N GLY A 89 11.95 3.86 15.95
CA GLY A 89 12.74 3.75 17.17
C GLY A 89 12.55 4.99 18.05
N ASN A 90 13.65 5.70 18.35
CA ASN A 90 13.64 6.96 19.11
C ASN A 90 13.87 8.19 18.21
N ASN A 91 13.72 8.03 16.89
CA ASN A 91 13.96 9.08 15.92
C ASN A 91 12.66 9.44 15.19
N ARG A 92 12.59 10.67 14.68
CA ARG A 92 11.51 11.18 13.86
C ARG A 92 12.08 11.79 12.58
N MET A 93 11.54 11.37 11.44
CA MET A 93 11.71 12.04 10.16
C MET A 93 10.45 12.87 9.87
N ILE A 94 10.64 14.12 9.49
CA ILE A 94 9.55 15.02 9.09
C ILE A 94 9.63 15.17 7.57
N HIS A 95 8.54 14.87 6.87
CA HIS A 95 8.47 14.81 5.41
C HIS A 95 7.40 15.74 4.84
N VAL A 96 7.75 16.47 3.79
CA VAL A 96 6.83 17.39 3.09
C VAL A 96 7.02 17.30 1.57
N GLY A 97 5.91 17.27 0.83
CA GLY A 97 5.85 17.65 -0.59
C GLY A 97 6.27 16.61 -1.62
N SER A 98 7.26 15.75 -1.37
CA SER A 98 7.73 14.76 -2.34
C SER A 98 7.09 13.37 -2.15
N THR A 99 7.32 12.48 -3.11
CA THR A 99 6.76 11.12 -3.09
C THR A 99 7.40 10.32 -1.97
N LEU A 100 6.60 9.63 -1.14
CA LEU A 100 7.09 8.73 -0.10
C LEU A 100 6.44 7.36 -0.23
N ILE A 101 7.24 6.31 -0.16
CA ILE A 101 6.78 4.92 -0.17
C ILE A 101 7.34 4.20 1.04
N ALA A 102 6.47 3.52 1.79
CA ALA A 102 6.84 2.70 2.93
C ALA A 102 6.28 1.29 2.75
N TYR A 103 7.12 0.27 2.87
CA TYR A 103 6.70 -1.12 2.65
C TYR A 103 7.48 -2.11 3.49
N GLU A 104 6.88 -3.27 3.73
CA GLU A 104 7.47 -4.37 4.50
C GLU A 104 7.25 -5.71 3.83
N GLY A 105 8.18 -6.65 3.99
CA GLY A 105 7.99 -8.05 3.55
C GLY A 105 7.85 -8.30 2.04
N ILE A 106 7.75 -7.25 1.22
CA ILE A 106 7.66 -7.32 -0.24
C ILE A 106 8.88 -6.72 -0.91
N LYS A 107 9.18 -7.24 -2.10
CA LYS A 107 10.32 -6.80 -2.90
C LYS A 107 9.90 -5.68 -3.85
N ASN A 108 10.63 -4.57 -3.82
CA ASN A 108 10.53 -3.54 -4.84
C ASN A 108 11.39 -3.94 -6.06
N TYR A 109 10.75 -4.34 -7.16
CA TYR A 109 11.44 -4.84 -8.35
C TYR A 109 12.17 -3.75 -9.14
N ILE A 110 11.75 -2.48 -9.05
CA ILE A 110 12.43 -1.39 -9.76
C ILE A 110 13.86 -1.18 -9.23
N ASP A 111 14.06 -1.34 -7.93
CA ASP A 111 15.39 -1.23 -7.31
C ASP A 111 16.35 -2.32 -7.81
N THR A 112 15.81 -3.49 -8.13
CA THR A 112 16.60 -4.58 -8.71
C THR A 112 16.87 -4.32 -10.19
N TYR A 113 15.85 -3.85 -10.91
CA TYR A 113 15.94 -3.53 -12.33
C TYR A 113 17.02 -2.47 -12.60
N ASN A 114 16.95 -1.34 -11.90
CA ASN A 114 17.87 -0.21 -12.09
C ASN A 114 19.33 -0.53 -11.75
N LYS A 115 19.60 -1.56 -10.92
CA LYS A 115 20.97 -2.00 -10.62
C LYS A 115 21.63 -2.80 -11.75
N HIS A 116 20.83 -3.44 -12.60
CA HIS A 116 21.31 -4.34 -13.64
C HIS A 116 21.20 -3.76 -15.05
N THR A 117 20.58 -2.58 -15.20
CA THR A 117 20.38 -1.93 -16.50
C THR A 117 20.94 -0.52 -16.47
N ASN A 118 21.87 -0.19 -17.37
CA ASN A 118 22.19 1.20 -17.67
C ASN A 118 20.94 1.84 -18.30
N ILE A 119 20.31 2.79 -17.60
CA ILE A 119 19.05 3.43 -18.04
C ILE A 119 19.22 4.15 -19.39
N ASN A 120 20.46 4.50 -19.77
CA ASN A 120 20.78 5.15 -21.05
C ASN A 120 20.60 4.24 -22.29
N ASP A 121 20.47 2.92 -22.13
CA ASP A 121 20.28 1.96 -23.24
C ASP A 121 18.83 1.45 -23.34
N GLN A 122 17.88 2.06 -22.64
CA GLN A 122 16.47 1.68 -22.74
C GLN A 122 15.92 2.14 -24.09
N ASN A 123 15.69 1.18 -25.00
CA ASN A 123 14.93 1.43 -26.21
C ASN A 123 13.51 1.87 -25.82
N HIS A 124 13.22 3.16 -25.91
CA HIS A 124 11.94 3.79 -25.56
C HIS A 124 10.71 3.18 -26.26
N SER A 125 10.92 2.33 -27.27
CA SER A 125 9.86 1.63 -28.00
C SER A 125 9.25 0.46 -27.23
N ILE A 126 9.92 -0.09 -26.21
CA ILE A 126 9.42 -1.23 -25.43
C ILE A 126 8.86 -0.74 -24.09
N PRO A 127 7.58 -1.02 -23.77
CA PRO A 127 7.01 -0.68 -22.47
C PRO A 127 7.82 -1.27 -21.32
N LEU A 128 8.26 -0.43 -20.37
CA LEU A 128 9.09 -0.81 -19.22
C LEU A 128 8.55 -2.06 -18.49
N LEU A 129 7.24 -2.11 -18.28
CA LEU A 129 6.62 -3.18 -17.50
C LEU A 129 6.71 -4.54 -18.21
N ASN A 130 6.67 -4.56 -19.55
CA ASN A 130 6.90 -5.78 -20.33
C ASN A 130 8.35 -6.23 -20.20
N THR A 131 9.31 -5.31 -20.29
CA THR A 131 10.74 -5.63 -20.07
C THR A 131 10.98 -6.17 -18.66
N MET A 132 10.38 -5.56 -17.65
CA MET A 132 10.45 -6.05 -16.27
C MET A 132 9.83 -7.45 -16.13
N TYR A 133 8.66 -7.69 -16.74
CA TYR A 133 8.02 -9.01 -16.73
C TYR A 133 8.93 -10.07 -17.32
N GLN A 134 9.58 -9.81 -18.47
CA GLN A 134 10.51 -10.78 -19.06
C GLN A 134 11.72 -11.04 -18.15
N ASN A 135 12.29 -9.98 -17.55
CA ASN A 135 13.44 -10.11 -16.64
C ASN A 135 13.11 -10.84 -15.32
N PHE A 136 11.86 -10.73 -14.84
CA PHE A 136 11.43 -11.29 -13.56
C PHE A 136 10.37 -12.39 -13.69
N LYS A 137 10.19 -12.97 -14.89
CA LYS A 137 9.14 -13.94 -15.20
C LYS A 137 9.07 -15.10 -14.20
N ASN A 138 10.22 -15.60 -13.79
CA ASN A 138 10.32 -16.68 -12.80
C ASN A 138 9.89 -16.21 -11.39
N ALA A 139 10.30 -15.01 -10.99
CA ALA A 139 9.97 -14.45 -9.68
C ALA A 139 8.50 -14.04 -9.57
N TRP A 140 7.88 -13.63 -10.69
CA TRP A 140 6.46 -13.26 -10.77
C TRP A 140 5.56 -14.45 -11.08
N SER A 141 6.13 -15.67 -11.17
CA SER A 141 5.36 -16.87 -11.42
C SER A 141 4.42 -17.15 -10.26
N GLY A 142 3.13 -17.30 -10.57
CA GLY A 142 2.07 -17.51 -9.58
C GLY A 142 1.43 -16.22 -9.05
N ASP A 143 2.03 -15.04 -9.27
CA ASP A 143 1.40 -13.77 -8.97
C ASP A 143 0.30 -13.44 -9.99
N SER A 144 -0.72 -12.70 -9.56
CA SER A 144 -1.85 -12.33 -10.43
C SER A 144 -1.82 -10.87 -10.86
N LYS A 145 -1.20 -10.00 -10.05
CA LYS A 145 -1.22 -8.55 -10.24
C LYS A 145 0.16 -7.94 -10.04
N VAL A 146 0.41 -6.86 -10.78
CA VAL A 146 1.56 -5.96 -10.59
C VAL A 146 1.04 -4.60 -10.18
N VAL A 147 1.61 -4.05 -9.10
CA VAL A 147 1.34 -2.70 -8.61
C VAL A 147 2.53 -1.83 -8.98
N MET A 148 2.33 -0.90 -9.92
CA MET A 148 3.32 0.09 -10.29
C MET A 148 2.98 1.41 -9.61
N ILE A 149 3.95 1.96 -8.87
CA ILE A 149 3.89 3.28 -8.26
C ILE A 149 4.78 4.23 -9.06
N ARG A 150 4.27 5.43 -9.31
CA ARG A 150 4.91 6.48 -10.10
C ARG A 150 4.97 7.78 -9.31
N SER A 151 6.01 8.58 -9.53
CA SER A 151 6.09 9.95 -9.02
C SER A 151 4.94 10.80 -9.58
N GLN A 152 4.80 12.02 -9.06
CA GLN A 152 3.81 13.00 -9.54
C GLN A 152 3.99 13.39 -11.02
N LEU A 153 5.15 13.13 -11.63
CA LEU A 153 5.39 13.34 -13.07
C LEU A 153 5.27 12.04 -13.89
N GLY A 154 4.77 10.96 -13.28
CA GLY A 154 4.56 9.68 -13.96
C GLY A 154 5.80 8.78 -14.03
N MET A 155 6.91 9.14 -13.39
CA MET A 155 8.15 8.36 -13.43
C MET A 155 8.04 7.14 -12.50
N PRO A 156 8.31 5.90 -12.96
CA PRO A 156 8.23 4.70 -12.12
C PRO A 156 9.19 4.73 -10.93
N VAL A 157 8.66 4.61 -9.71
CA VAL A 157 9.43 4.68 -8.45
C VAL A 157 9.39 3.39 -7.63
N ALA A 158 8.36 2.56 -7.83
CA ALA A 158 8.30 1.24 -7.25
C ALA A 158 7.43 0.28 -8.08
N VAL A 159 7.79 -1.00 -8.06
CA VAL A 159 7.01 -2.07 -8.69
C VAL A 159 6.95 -3.26 -7.74
N PHE A 160 5.74 -3.68 -7.39
CA PHE A 160 5.46 -4.82 -6.52
C PHE A 160 4.57 -5.82 -7.24
N THR A 161 4.63 -7.09 -6.84
CA THR A 161 3.77 -8.15 -7.38
C THR A 161 3.13 -8.95 -6.25
N GLY A 162 2.00 -9.58 -6.53
CA GLY A 162 1.35 -10.49 -5.59
C GLY A 162 0.12 -11.19 -6.17
N ARG A 163 -0.35 -12.21 -5.45
CA ARG A 163 -1.58 -12.94 -5.78
C ARG A 163 -2.82 -12.14 -5.42
N ASN A 164 -2.83 -11.53 -4.25
CA ASN A 164 -3.93 -10.73 -3.72
C ASN A 164 -3.46 -9.32 -3.46
N VAL A 165 -4.15 -8.34 -4.06
CA VAL A 165 -3.89 -6.91 -3.84
C VAL A 165 -5.21 -6.28 -3.46
N SER A 166 -5.24 -5.62 -2.31
CA SER A 166 -6.38 -4.81 -1.86
C SER A 166 -5.92 -3.37 -1.63
N ILE A 167 -6.79 -2.42 -1.97
CA ILE A 167 -6.55 -0.99 -1.83
C ILE A 167 -7.45 -0.48 -0.71
N HIS A 168 -6.88 0.32 0.18
CA HIS A 168 -7.56 0.92 1.31
C HIS A 168 -7.36 2.43 1.25
N LYS A 169 -8.43 3.16 1.53
CA LYS A 169 -8.37 4.61 1.67
C LYS A 169 -7.60 4.94 2.95
N SER A 170 -6.62 5.82 2.86
CA SER A 170 -5.99 6.40 4.04
C SER A 170 -6.79 7.61 4.52
N ASP A 171 -6.85 7.82 5.83
CA ASP A 171 -7.37 9.06 6.41
C ASP A 171 -6.46 10.26 6.12
N MET A 172 -5.20 10.00 5.73
CA MET A 172 -4.27 11.02 5.32
C MET A 172 -4.49 11.43 3.86
N LYS A 173 -4.51 12.75 3.62
CA LYS A 173 -4.65 13.32 2.28
C LYS A 173 -3.51 12.86 1.36
N ASN A 174 -3.82 12.58 0.10
CA ASN A 174 -2.86 12.14 -0.92
C ASN A 174 -2.11 10.85 -0.55
N ALA A 175 -2.70 9.99 0.28
CA ALA A 175 -2.13 8.71 0.65
C ALA A 175 -3.04 7.54 0.29
N THR A 176 -2.41 6.44 -0.11
CA THR A 176 -3.08 5.18 -0.41
C THR A 176 -2.37 4.05 0.33
N GLN A 177 -3.15 3.15 0.91
CA GLN A 177 -2.64 1.95 1.58
C GLN A 177 -2.99 0.73 0.75
N PHE A 178 -2.05 -0.20 0.63
CA PHE A 178 -2.21 -1.46 -0.06
C PHE A 178 -1.88 -2.60 0.89
N VAL A 179 -2.59 -3.70 0.72
CA VAL A 179 -2.19 -5.00 1.26
C VAL A 179 -1.95 -5.95 0.10
N ILE A 180 -0.69 -6.38 -0.05
CA ILE A 180 -0.21 -7.29 -1.09
C ILE A 180 0.20 -8.59 -0.41
N ASP A 181 -0.56 -9.66 -0.61
CA ASP A 181 -0.33 -10.98 0.01
C ASP A 181 -0.12 -10.95 1.54
N GLY A 182 -0.84 -10.05 2.22
CA GLY A 182 -0.76 -9.88 3.68
C GLY A 182 0.36 -8.95 4.15
N HIS A 183 1.14 -8.39 3.24
CA HIS A 183 2.16 -7.39 3.49
C HIS A 183 1.67 -5.98 3.17
N ARG A 184 2.18 -4.99 3.90
CA ARG A 184 1.74 -3.60 3.81
C ARG A 184 2.59 -2.78 2.85
N LEU A 185 1.92 -1.90 2.13
CA LEU A 185 2.52 -0.85 1.32
C LEU A 185 1.73 0.44 1.54
N PHE A 186 2.43 1.50 1.91
CA PHE A 186 1.93 2.84 2.08
C PHE A 186 2.56 3.74 1.04
N VAL A 187 1.73 4.55 0.37
CA VAL A 187 2.14 5.41 -0.73
C VAL A 187 1.59 6.80 -0.48
N TYR A 188 2.45 7.80 -0.46
CA TYR A 188 2.10 9.22 -0.31
C TYR A 188 2.57 10.02 -1.53
N ARG A 189 1.66 10.86 -2.05
CA ARG A 189 1.87 11.75 -3.20
C ARG A 189 2.49 11.04 -4.40
N ALA A 190 1.85 9.96 -4.82
CA ALA A 190 2.26 9.16 -5.96
C ALA A 190 1.03 8.71 -6.74
N ASP A 191 1.23 8.49 -8.04
CA ASP A 191 0.24 7.82 -8.88
C ASP A 191 0.48 6.31 -8.81
N TYR A 192 -0.57 5.52 -9.02
CA TYR A 192 -0.45 4.07 -9.10
C TYR A 192 -1.29 3.49 -10.23
N THR A 193 -0.86 2.34 -10.73
CA THR A 193 -1.66 1.49 -11.62
C THR A 193 -1.48 0.04 -11.23
N ILE A 194 -2.58 -0.72 -11.21
CA ILE A 194 -2.55 -2.16 -10.97
C ILE A 194 -2.86 -2.87 -12.28
N TYR A 195 -1.93 -3.70 -12.73
CA TYR A 195 -2.06 -4.48 -13.96
C TYR A 195 -2.30 -5.95 -13.62
N PRO A 196 -3.24 -6.64 -14.30
CA PRO A 196 -3.21 -8.10 -14.34
C PRO A 196 -1.91 -8.56 -14.99
N ILE A 197 -1.17 -9.48 -14.38
CA ILE A 197 0.06 -10.02 -14.97
C ILE A 197 -0.21 -10.68 -16.33
N ALA A 198 -1.42 -11.24 -16.50
CA ALA A 198 -1.86 -11.79 -17.78
C ALA A 198 -1.74 -10.80 -18.95
N SER A 199 -1.93 -9.49 -18.70
CA SER A 199 -1.83 -8.44 -19.70
C SER A 199 -0.39 -8.12 -20.14
N LEU A 200 0.61 -8.66 -19.44
CA LEU A 200 2.04 -8.43 -19.71
C LEU A 200 2.70 -9.61 -20.45
N LYS A 201 1.97 -10.71 -20.66
CA LYS A 201 2.50 -11.97 -21.21
C LYS A 201 2.71 -11.97 -22.74
N ASN A 202 2.72 -10.79 -23.37
CA ASN A 202 2.90 -10.65 -24.81
C ASN A 202 4.24 -11.25 -25.28
#